data_AF-A0A3N5U0F6-F1
#
_entry.id   AF-A0A3N5U0F6-F1
#
_cell.length_a   1.000
_cell.length_b   1.000
_cell.length_c   1.000
_cell.angle_alpha   90.00
_cell.angle_beta   90.00
_cell.angle_gamma   90.00
#
_symmetry.space_group_name_H-M   'P 1'
#
loop_
_entity.id
_entity.type
_entity.pdbx_description
1 polymer ?
#
loop_
_entity_poly.entity_id
_entity_poly.type
_entity_poly.pdbx_seq_one_letter_code
_entity_poly.pdbx_strand_id
1 'polypeptide(L)'
;PSLFLATFLLRSDVIAIPVAVISIGVALYAAVRSYTVSDRVIRRIVLEMTAVILLTPILDVLAGSLLRARQDQLVAVPVLLALIPPFVSQAGALGGIFASRTASKLQIGVITARGLPEIPALVDASIVSALSLAVFAMVGVVAFVLGVATDLVGMPSFQALVGGTILSGLVVTPITLVVSYYLAIGTFRFGLDPDNQSVPIITSAMDLAGVATVLFVMTSLGVLPNG
;
A
#
# COMPACT_ATOMS: atom_id res chain seq x y z
N PRO A 1 29.21 -5.55 -6.13
CA PRO A 1 30.53 -5.06 -5.68
C PRO A 1 30.45 -3.77 -4.84
N SER A 2 29.79 -2.71 -5.30
CA SER A 2 29.64 -1.43 -4.57
C SER A 2 28.86 -1.55 -3.25
N LEU A 3 27.75 -2.30 -3.26
CA LEU A 3 26.92 -2.54 -2.07
C LEU A 3 27.67 -3.32 -0.97
N PHE A 4 28.41 -4.37 -1.36
CA PHE A 4 29.23 -5.16 -0.44
C PHE A 4 30.38 -4.34 0.17
N LEU A 5 31.03 -3.48 -0.63
CA LEU A 5 32.09 -2.59 -0.17
C LEU A 5 31.57 -1.53 0.81
N ALA A 6 30.39 -0.96 0.52
CA ALA A 6 29.73 0.02 1.38
C ALA A 6 29.38 -0.59 2.75
N THR A 7 28.82 -1.80 2.78
CA THR A 7 28.49 -2.51 4.04
C THR A 7 29.74 -2.85 4.85
N PHE A 8 30.87 -3.17 4.21
CA PHE A 8 32.12 -3.48 4.91
C PHE A 8 32.79 -2.23 5.50
N LEU A 9 32.74 -1.10 4.78
CA LEU A 9 33.27 0.21 5.23
C LEU A 9 32.45 0.83 6.37
N LEU A 10 31.13 0.66 6.35
CA LEU A 10 30.20 1.15 7.39
C LEU A 10 30.29 0.36 8.72
N ARG A 11 31.04 -0.75 8.75
CA ARG A 11 31.23 -1.56 9.97
C ARG A 11 32.20 -0.93 10.98
N SER A 12 32.97 0.08 10.55
CA SER A 12 33.85 0.88 11.39
C SER A 12 33.14 2.18 11.81
N ASP A 13 32.94 2.37 13.12
CA ASP A 13 32.28 3.55 13.68
C ASP A 13 32.99 4.87 13.27
N VAL A 14 34.30 4.81 13.05
CA VAL A 14 35.14 5.94 12.65
C VAL A 14 34.79 6.46 11.25
N ILE A 15 34.29 5.59 10.36
CA ILE A 15 33.91 5.94 8.98
C ILE A 15 32.40 6.14 8.89
N ALA A 16 31.61 5.36 9.63
CA ALA A 16 30.15 5.43 9.58
C ALA A 16 29.60 6.76 10.07
N ILE A 17 30.09 7.28 11.20
CA ILE A 17 29.61 8.54 11.79
C ILE A 17 29.83 9.73 10.84
N PRO A 18 31.04 10.01 10.29
CA PRO A 18 31.23 11.16 9.40
C PRO A 18 30.48 11.02 8.09
N VAL A 19 30.39 9.80 7.51
CA VAL A 19 29.61 9.57 6.29
C VAL A 19 28.13 9.82 6.53
N ALA A 20 27.58 9.38 7.67
CA ALA A 20 26.19 9.64 8.06
C ALA A 20 25.93 11.15 8.25
N VAL A 21 26.81 11.87 8.95
CA VAL A 21 26.66 13.31 9.15
C VAL A 21 26.72 14.08 7.83
N ILE A 22 27.67 13.74 6.95
CA ILE A 22 27.80 14.38 5.62
C ILE A 22 26.56 14.10 4.77
N SER A 23 26.08 12.86 4.73
CA SER A 23 24.90 12.50 3.94
C SER A 23 23.63 13.17 4.46
N ILE A 24 23.43 13.25 5.77
CA ILE A 24 22.32 14.02 6.38
C ILE A 24 22.46 15.51 6.04
N GLY A 25 23.66 16.07 6.16
CA GLY A 25 23.92 17.48 5.84
C GLY A 25 23.64 17.82 4.37
N VAL A 26 24.08 16.97 3.45
CA VAL A 26 23.80 17.11 2.01
C VAL A 26 22.32 16.96 1.72
N ALA A 27 21.62 16.01 2.35
CA ALA A 27 20.19 15.82 2.20
C ALA A 27 19.39 17.04 2.71
N LEU A 28 19.75 17.59 3.88
CA LEU A 28 19.12 18.79 4.43
C LEU A 28 19.39 20.01 3.54
N TYR A 29 20.62 20.20 3.07
CA TYR A 29 20.96 21.29 2.16
C TYR A 29 20.20 21.18 0.83
N ALA A 30 20.13 19.99 0.24
CA ALA A 30 19.38 19.73 -0.98
C ALA A 30 17.88 19.97 -0.78
N ALA A 31 17.31 19.52 0.34
CA ALA A 31 15.91 19.74 0.69
C ALA A 31 15.61 21.24 0.82
N VAL A 32 16.40 21.99 1.60
CA VAL A 32 16.24 23.45 1.77
C VAL A 32 16.40 24.17 0.43
N ARG A 33 17.43 23.82 -0.35
CA ARG A 33 17.63 24.38 -1.70
C ARG A 33 16.44 24.12 -2.60
N SER A 34 15.85 22.93 -2.54
CA SER A 34 14.66 22.53 -3.32
C SER A 34 13.46 23.46 -3.10
N TYR A 35 13.28 23.98 -1.87
CA TYR A 35 12.22 24.97 -1.58
C TYR A 35 12.57 26.40 -2.04
N THR A 36 13.86 26.70 -2.19
CA THR A 36 14.33 28.04 -2.61
C THR A 36 14.46 28.19 -4.13
N VAL A 37 14.27 27.12 -4.91
CA VAL A 37 14.28 27.17 -6.37
C VAL A 37 13.12 28.07 -6.85
N SER A 38 13.43 29.08 -7.66
CA SER A 38 12.47 30.09 -8.10
C SER A 38 11.47 29.59 -9.14
N ASP A 39 11.70 28.42 -9.73
CA ASP A 39 10.78 27.81 -10.69
C ASP A 39 9.48 27.39 -9.99
N ARG A 40 8.36 27.97 -10.45
CA ARG A 40 7.02 27.72 -9.91
C ARG A 40 6.61 26.26 -10.05
N VAL A 41 7.05 25.57 -11.10
CA VAL A 41 6.72 24.17 -11.35
C VAL A 41 7.43 23.28 -10.35
N ILE A 42 8.74 23.48 -10.18
CA ILE A 42 9.55 22.71 -9.22
C ILE A 42 9.03 22.92 -7.80
N ARG A 43 8.80 24.17 -7.38
CA ARG A 43 8.29 24.47 -6.05
C ARG A 43 6.92 23.84 -5.79
N ARG A 44 6.04 23.83 -6.79
CA ARG A 44 4.72 23.19 -6.71
C ARG A 44 4.86 21.69 -6.48
N ILE A 45 5.65 20.99 -7.29
CA ILE A 45 5.91 19.54 -7.16
C ILE A 45 6.49 19.23 -5.77
N VAL A 46 7.48 20.01 -5.32
CA VAL A 46 8.14 19.80 -4.02
C VAL A 46 7.15 19.95 -2.88
N LEU A 47 6.32 21.00 -2.85
CA LEU A 47 5.32 21.20 -1.81
C LEU A 47 4.24 20.11 -1.83
N GLU A 48 3.78 19.75 -3.02
CA GLU A 48 2.78 18.70 -3.24
C GLU A 48 3.27 17.34 -2.73
N MET A 49 4.48 16.94 -3.10
CA MET A 49 5.09 15.67 -2.66
C MET A 49 5.44 15.67 -1.18
N THR A 50 5.88 16.81 -0.65
CA THR A 50 6.18 16.92 0.78
C THR A 50 4.92 16.74 1.62
N ALA A 51 3.80 17.33 1.19
CA ALA A 51 2.53 17.13 1.88
C ALA A 51 2.12 15.66 1.89
N VAL A 52 2.23 14.96 0.77
CA VAL A 52 1.92 13.52 0.71
C VAL A 52 2.87 12.69 1.56
N ILE A 53 4.18 12.90 1.47
CA ILE A 53 5.17 12.18 2.28
C ILE A 53 4.99 12.43 3.79
N LEU A 54 4.44 13.58 4.20
CA LEU A 54 4.12 13.84 5.60
C LEU A 54 2.80 13.22 6.06
N LEU A 55 1.84 13.07 5.15
CA LEU A 55 0.50 12.56 5.46
C LEU A 55 0.41 11.04 5.39
N THR A 56 1.04 10.39 4.40
CA THR A 56 0.99 8.93 4.22
C THR A 56 1.49 8.14 5.43
N PRO A 57 2.59 8.52 6.11
CA PRO A 57 3.09 7.76 7.25
C PRO A 57 2.13 7.78 8.44
N ILE A 58 1.22 8.76 8.53
CA ILE A 58 0.22 8.80 9.60
C ILE A 58 -0.72 7.59 9.46
N LEU A 59 -1.17 7.29 8.24
CA LEU A 59 -1.99 6.12 7.95
C LEU A 59 -1.21 4.82 8.15
N ASP A 60 0.07 4.80 7.74
CA ASP A 60 0.92 3.61 7.90
C ASP A 60 1.20 3.31 9.38
N VAL A 61 1.40 4.36 10.20
CA VAL A 61 1.53 4.22 11.66
C VAL A 61 0.25 3.67 12.27
N LEU A 62 -0.93 4.08 11.78
CA LEU A 62 -2.20 3.49 12.23
C LEU A 62 -2.30 2.02 11.83
N ALA A 63 -1.95 1.66 10.60
CA ALA A 63 -1.94 0.27 10.12
C ALA A 63 -0.98 -0.60 10.97
N GLY A 64 0.23 -0.10 11.21
CA GLY A 64 1.22 -0.75 12.06
C GLY A 64 0.77 -0.85 13.53
N SER A 65 0.07 0.15 14.05
CA SER A 65 -0.49 0.10 15.42
C SER A 65 -1.57 -0.97 15.56
N LEU A 66 -2.40 -1.16 14.54
CA LEU A 66 -3.43 -2.21 14.50
C LEU A 66 -2.79 -3.60 14.46
N LEU A 67 -1.72 -3.76 13.66
CA LEU A 67 -0.94 -4.99 13.61
C LEU A 67 -0.28 -5.29 14.96
N ARG A 68 0.32 -4.27 15.59
CA ARG A 68 0.96 -4.37 16.90
C ARG A 68 -0.03 -4.76 18.00
N ALA A 69 -1.25 -4.23 17.97
CA ALA A 69 -2.30 -4.58 18.93
C ALA A 69 -2.72 -6.07 18.85
N ARG A 70 -2.45 -6.74 17.73
CA ARG A 70 -2.75 -8.16 17.50
C ARG A 70 -1.49 -9.03 17.43
N GLN A 71 -0.34 -8.50 17.86
CA GLN A 71 0.96 -9.17 17.72
C GLN A 71 0.97 -10.57 18.34
N ASP A 72 0.46 -10.74 19.57
CA ASP A 72 0.48 -12.04 20.24
C ASP A 72 -0.32 -13.11 19.48
N GLN A 73 -1.43 -12.71 18.85
CA GLN A 73 -2.26 -13.59 18.02
C GLN A 73 -1.57 -13.93 16.70
N LEU A 74 -0.86 -12.97 16.10
CA LEU A 74 -0.11 -13.16 14.85
C LEU A 74 1.15 -14.02 15.04
N VAL A 75 1.79 -13.97 16.20
CA VAL A 75 2.91 -14.85 16.55
C VAL A 75 2.44 -16.30 16.73
N ALA A 76 1.20 -16.51 17.19
CA ALA A 76 0.61 -17.84 17.26
C ALA A 76 0.30 -18.44 15.86
N VAL A 77 0.08 -17.59 14.86
CA VAL A 77 -0.20 -17.98 13.47
C VAL A 77 0.69 -17.20 12.49
N PRO A 78 2.01 -17.52 12.41
CA PRO A 78 2.99 -16.72 11.69
C PRO A 78 2.74 -16.63 10.18
N VAL A 79 1.99 -17.57 9.59
CA VAL A 79 1.63 -17.52 8.17
C VAL A 79 0.87 -16.24 7.82
N LEU A 80 0.14 -15.65 8.77
CA LEU A 80 -0.55 -14.36 8.57
C LEU A 80 0.45 -13.20 8.45
N LEU A 81 1.58 -13.25 9.16
CA LEU A 81 2.65 -12.25 9.01
C LEU A 81 3.29 -12.31 7.63
N ALA A 82 3.36 -13.50 7.01
CA ALA A 82 3.82 -13.67 5.64
C ALA A 82 2.75 -13.28 4.59
N LEU A 83 1.46 -13.43 4.94
CA LEU A 83 0.32 -13.14 4.06
C LEU A 83 0.00 -11.64 3.96
N ILE A 84 0.09 -10.91 5.06
CA ILE A 84 -0.36 -9.52 5.14
C ILE A 84 0.40 -8.60 4.16
N PRO A 85 1.74 -8.60 4.08
CA PRO A 85 2.47 -7.73 3.17
C PRO A 85 2.10 -7.91 1.68
N PRO A 86 2.06 -9.14 1.11
CA PRO A 86 1.61 -9.30 -0.26
C PRO A 86 0.13 -8.96 -0.43
N PHE A 87 -0.73 -9.22 0.57
CA PHE A 87 -2.14 -8.86 0.49
C PHE A 87 -2.36 -7.35 0.33
N VAL A 88 -1.77 -6.54 1.21
CA VAL A 88 -1.92 -5.07 1.17
C VAL A 88 -1.26 -4.47 -0.07
N SER A 89 -0.12 -5.02 -0.48
CA SER A 89 0.56 -4.63 -1.72
C SER A 89 -0.32 -4.85 -2.95
N GLN A 90 -1.00 -5.99 -3.05
CA GLN A 90 -1.90 -6.26 -4.17
C GLN A 90 -3.17 -5.40 -4.12
N ALA A 91 -3.71 -5.13 -2.92
CA ALA A 91 -4.84 -4.21 -2.77
C ALA A 91 -4.46 -2.79 -3.25
N GLY A 92 -3.29 -2.28 -2.87
CA GLY A 92 -2.75 -1.02 -3.35
C GLY A 92 -2.54 -1.00 -4.87
N ALA A 93 -1.95 -2.06 -5.42
CA ALA A 93 -1.72 -2.19 -6.87
C ALA A 93 -3.03 -2.18 -7.68
N LEU A 94 -4.06 -2.92 -7.24
CA LEU A 94 -5.38 -2.91 -7.87
C LEU A 94 -6.01 -1.52 -7.83
N GLY A 95 -5.88 -0.80 -6.71
CA GLY A 95 -6.33 0.57 -6.58
C GLY A 95 -5.59 1.52 -7.52
N GLY A 96 -4.27 1.41 -7.60
CA GLY A 96 -3.45 2.19 -8.54
C GLY A 96 -3.82 1.96 -10.00
N ILE A 97 -4.06 0.70 -10.40
CA ILE A 97 -4.54 0.37 -11.76
C ILE A 97 -5.88 1.06 -12.04
N PHE A 98 -6.83 0.97 -11.10
CA PHE A 98 -8.15 1.57 -11.28
C PHE A 98 -8.09 3.11 -11.31
N ALA A 99 -7.29 3.72 -10.43
CA ALA A 99 -7.07 5.16 -10.40
C ALA A 99 -6.43 5.66 -11.70
N SER A 100 -5.39 4.97 -12.20
CA SER A 100 -4.72 5.32 -13.46
C SER A 100 -5.68 5.24 -14.65
N ARG A 101 -6.47 4.15 -14.77
CA ARG A 101 -7.48 4.03 -15.85
C ARG A 101 -8.54 5.11 -15.76
N THR A 102 -8.99 5.46 -14.56
CA THR A 102 -9.96 6.53 -14.33
C THR A 102 -9.37 7.89 -14.71
N ALA A 103 -8.13 8.17 -14.30
CA ALA A 103 -7.42 9.41 -14.64
C ALA A 103 -7.22 9.57 -16.15
N SER A 104 -6.80 8.51 -16.86
CA SER A 104 -6.68 8.56 -18.32
C SER A 104 -8.03 8.86 -18.98
N LYS A 105 -9.13 8.22 -18.52
CA LYS A 105 -10.49 8.47 -19.05
C LYS A 105 -10.96 9.90 -18.78
N LEU A 106 -10.61 10.49 -17.65
CA LEU A 106 -10.88 11.90 -17.32
C LEU A 106 -10.14 12.84 -18.28
N GLN A 107 -8.85 12.57 -18.56
CA GLN A 107 -8.02 13.39 -19.43
C GLN A 107 -8.51 13.41 -20.89
N ILE A 108 -8.96 12.27 -21.41
CA ILE A 108 -9.50 12.16 -22.78
C ILE A 108 -11.00 12.52 -22.88
N GLY A 109 -11.64 12.90 -21.77
CA GLY A 109 -13.05 13.30 -21.72
C GLY A 109 -14.06 12.17 -21.89
N VAL A 110 -13.65 10.90 -21.72
CA VAL A 110 -14.53 9.73 -21.76
C VAL A 110 -15.41 9.65 -20.52
N ILE A 111 -14.93 10.15 -19.38
CA ILE A 111 -15.73 10.33 -18.17
C ILE A 111 -15.61 11.77 -17.69
N THR A 112 -16.68 12.30 -17.11
CA THR A 112 -16.64 13.63 -16.51
C THR A 112 -16.25 13.57 -15.04
N ALA A 113 -15.62 14.64 -14.54
CA ALA A 113 -15.25 14.76 -13.12
C ALA A 113 -16.48 15.05 -12.23
N ARG A 114 -17.53 14.22 -12.32
CA ARG A 114 -18.72 14.24 -11.45
C ARG A 114 -18.48 13.41 -10.20
N GLY A 115 -19.35 13.56 -9.20
CA GLY A 115 -19.26 12.81 -7.94
C GLY A 115 -19.73 11.36 -8.04
N LEU A 116 -20.47 10.99 -9.08
CA LEU A 116 -21.02 9.64 -9.26
C LEU A 116 -20.31 8.91 -10.43
N PRO A 117 -19.94 7.63 -10.26
CA PRO A 117 -19.29 6.84 -11.30
C PRO A 117 -20.19 6.62 -12.51
N GLU A 118 -19.67 7.02 -13.67
CA GLU A 118 -20.30 6.77 -14.97
C GLU A 118 -20.09 5.30 -15.40
N ILE A 119 -20.90 4.82 -16.36
CA ILE A 119 -20.84 3.45 -16.87
C ILE A 119 -19.40 3.01 -17.24
N PRO A 120 -18.57 3.82 -17.92
CA PRO A 120 -17.20 3.41 -18.24
C PRO A 120 -16.32 3.16 -17.01
N ALA A 121 -16.57 3.84 -15.89
CA ALA A 121 -15.87 3.62 -14.63
C ALA A 121 -16.37 2.35 -13.93
N LEU A 122 -17.68 2.07 -14.00
CA LEU A 122 -18.27 0.85 -13.46
C LEU A 122 -17.81 -0.42 -14.19
N VAL A 123 -17.62 -0.34 -15.52
CA VAL A 123 -17.05 -1.45 -16.30
C VAL A 123 -15.61 -1.73 -15.88
N ASP A 124 -14.80 -0.70 -15.66
CA ASP A 124 -13.43 -0.92 -15.17
C ASP A 124 -13.42 -1.47 -13.74
N ALA A 125 -14.34 -0.99 -12.90
CA ALA A 125 -14.50 -1.49 -11.53
C ALA A 125 -14.87 -2.97 -11.51
N SER A 126 -15.72 -3.44 -12.44
CA SER A 126 -16.07 -4.86 -12.52
C SER A 126 -14.90 -5.72 -13.00
N ILE A 127 -14.11 -5.24 -13.96
CA ILE A 127 -12.88 -5.91 -14.41
C ILE A 127 -11.87 -6.02 -13.26
N VAL A 128 -11.64 -4.92 -12.53
CA VAL A 128 -10.73 -4.90 -11.38
C VAL A 128 -11.25 -5.80 -10.25
N SER A 129 -12.56 -5.84 -10.04
CA SER A 129 -13.18 -6.75 -9.06
C SER A 129 -12.98 -8.21 -9.43
N ALA A 130 -13.19 -8.58 -10.69
CA ALA A 130 -12.94 -9.94 -11.17
C ALA A 130 -11.45 -10.32 -11.06
N LEU A 131 -10.54 -9.40 -11.40
CA LEU A 131 -9.11 -9.59 -11.24
C LEU A 131 -8.73 -9.76 -9.76
N SER A 132 -9.34 -8.98 -8.86
CA SER A 132 -9.07 -9.05 -7.42
C SER A 132 -9.32 -10.44 -6.86
N LEU A 133 -10.37 -11.13 -7.31
CA LEU A 133 -10.69 -12.48 -6.86
C LEU A 133 -9.56 -13.46 -7.20
N ALA A 134 -9.04 -13.40 -8.43
CA ALA A 134 -7.93 -14.24 -8.87
C ALA A 134 -6.63 -13.90 -8.12
N VAL A 135 -6.34 -12.62 -7.93
CA VAL A 135 -5.13 -12.15 -7.24
C VAL A 135 -5.14 -12.57 -5.77
N PHE A 136 -6.23 -12.36 -5.04
CA PHE A 136 -6.31 -12.74 -3.63
C PHE A 136 -6.36 -14.26 -3.42
N ALA A 137 -6.97 -15.01 -4.34
CA ALA A 137 -6.86 -16.46 -4.34
C ALA A 137 -5.40 -16.91 -4.50
N MET A 138 -4.67 -16.31 -5.43
CA MET A 138 -3.25 -16.62 -5.65
C MET A 138 -2.40 -16.26 -4.44
N VAL A 139 -2.60 -15.09 -3.83
CA VAL A 139 -1.90 -14.67 -2.61
C VAL A 139 -2.13 -15.67 -1.47
N GLY A 140 -3.38 -16.12 -1.26
CA GLY A 140 -3.71 -17.11 -0.24
C GLY A 140 -3.05 -18.47 -0.50
N VAL A 141 -3.07 -18.94 -1.75
CA VAL A 141 -2.43 -20.22 -2.13
C VAL A 141 -0.91 -20.14 -1.94
N VAL A 142 -0.28 -19.06 -2.38
CA VAL A 142 1.17 -18.85 -2.21
C VAL A 142 1.53 -18.81 -0.73
N ALA A 143 0.77 -18.09 0.09
CA ALA A 143 1.00 -18.04 1.53
C ALA A 143 0.88 -19.44 2.18
N PHE A 144 -0.11 -20.24 1.78
CA PHE A 144 -0.25 -21.62 2.26
C PHE A 144 0.96 -22.48 1.86
N VAL A 145 1.35 -22.46 0.58
CA VAL A 145 2.48 -23.25 0.07
C VAL A 145 3.77 -22.86 0.77
N LEU A 146 4.01 -21.57 0.97
CA LEU A 146 5.18 -21.08 1.70
C LEU A 146 5.14 -21.49 3.17
N GLY A 147 3.98 -21.42 3.83
CA GLY A 147 3.82 -21.85 5.21
C GLY A 147 4.12 -23.34 5.41
N VAL A 148 3.67 -24.18 4.47
CA VAL A 148 3.99 -25.62 4.46
C VAL A 148 5.46 -25.86 4.16
N ALA A 149 6.03 -25.18 3.16
CA ALA A 149 7.43 -25.36 2.78
C ALA A 149 8.44 -24.89 3.85
N THR A 150 7.99 -24.05 4.79
CA THR A 150 8.83 -23.51 5.88
C THR A 150 8.48 -24.11 7.24
N ASP A 151 7.61 -25.11 7.30
CA ASP A 151 7.16 -25.80 8.53
C ASP A 151 6.70 -24.82 9.63
N LEU A 152 5.89 -23.82 9.25
CA LEU A 152 5.36 -22.86 10.21
C LEU A 152 4.44 -23.52 11.24
N VAL A 153 4.61 -23.13 12.50
CA VAL A 153 3.75 -23.58 13.62
C VAL A 153 2.37 -22.95 13.49
N GLY A 154 1.33 -23.67 13.95
CA GLY A 154 -0.03 -23.12 14.03
C GLY A 154 -0.69 -22.92 12.67
N MET A 155 -0.31 -23.71 11.66
CA MET A 155 -0.86 -23.56 10.32
C MET A 155 -2.38 -23.83 10.27
N PRO A 156 -3.17 -22.86 9.77
CA PRO A 156 -4.59 -23.06 9.52
C PRO A 156 -4.82 -24.01 8.35
N SER A 157 -6.04 -24.55 8.25
CA SER A 157 -6.42 -25.39 7.12
C SER A 157 -6.37 -24.61 5.81
N PHE A 158 -6.10 -25.30 4.70
CA PHE A 158 -6.07 -24.69 3.36
C PHE A 158 -7.34 -23.89 3.06
N GLN A 159 -8.51 -24.45 3.40
CA GLN A 159 -9.80 -23.79 3.20
C GLN A 159 -9.94 -22.51 4.03
N ALA A 160 -9.49 -22.52 5.29
CA ALA A 160 -9.57 -21.36 6.16
C ALA A 160 -8.63 -20.23 5.70
N LEU A 161 -7.39 -20.56 5.30
CA LEU A 161 -6.42 -19.56 4.86
C LEU A 161 -6.77 -18.97 3.50
N VAL A 162 -7.00 -19.82 2.49
CA VAL A 162 -7.29 -19.36 1.13
C VAL A 162 -8.68 -18.73 1.07
N GLY A 163 -9.68 -19.38 1.69
CA GLY A 163 -11.03 -18.83 1.79
C GLY A 163 -11.06 -17.51 2.57
N GLY A 164 -10.34 -17.42 3.68
CA GLY A 164 -10.20 -16.18 4.45
C GLY A 164 -9.49 -15.07 3.68
N THR A 165 -8.47 -15.40 2.89
CA THR A 165 -7.79 -14.42 2.03
C THR A 165 -8.72 -13.90 0.93
N ILE A 166 -9.47 -14.80 0.27
CA ILE A 166 -10.45 -14.43 -0.74
C ILE A 166 -11.56 -13.54 -0.15
N LEU A 167 -12.09 -13.91 1.02
CA LEU A 167 -13.12 -13.12 1.71
C LEU A 167 -12.59 -11.75 2.13
N SER A 168 -11.37 -11.69 2.67
CA SER A 168 -10.69 -10.42 2.98
C SER A 168 -10.54 -9.56 1.73
N GLY A 169 -10.17 -10.19 0.61
CA GLY A 169 -10.10 -9.59 -0.70
C GLY A 169 -11.44 -9.00 -1.16
N LEU A 170 -12.51 -9.77 -1.04
CA LEU A 170 -13.86 -9.36 -1.40
C LEU A 170 -14.35 -8.16 -0.59
N VAL A 171 -13.94 -8.05 0.67
CA VAL A 171 -14.26 -6.92 1.56
C VAL A 171 -13.38 -5.70 1.26
N VAL A 172 -12.09 -5.87 0.96
CA VAL A 172 -11.19 -4.74 0.70
C VAL A 172 -11.41 -4.13 -0.69
N THR A 173 -11.70 -4.93 -1.72
CA THR A 173 -11.91 -4.47 -3.11
C THR A 173 -12.88 -3.29 -3.25
N PRO A 174 -14.11 -3.29 -2.66
CA PRO A 174 -15.00 -2.14 -2.76
C PRO A 174 -14.41 -0.88 -2.11
N ILE A 175 -13.67 -1.02 -0.99
CA ILE A 175 -12.97 0.09 -0.36
C ILE A 175 -11.89 0.62 -1.31
N THR A 176 -11.10 -0.27 -1.91
CA THR A 176 -10.08 0.07 -2.91
C THR A 176 -10.66 0.85 -4.07
N LEU A 177 -11.76 0.38 -4.66
CA LEU A 177 -12.42 1.02 -5.79
C LEU A 177 -12.93 2.42 -5.44
N VAL A 178 -13.61 2.56 -4.29
CA VAL A 178 -14.15 3.84 -3.82
C VAL A 178 -13.02 4.84 -3.59
N VAL A 179 -12.00 4.47 -2.82
CA VAL A 179 -10.85 5.34 -2.50
C VAL A 179 -10.14 5.77 -3.78
N SER A 180 -9.88 4.83 -4.68
CA SER A 180 -9.15 5.09 -5.93
C SER A 180 -9.94 5.98 -6.90
N TYR A 181 -11.27 5.79 -7.00
CA TYR A 181 -12.14 6.63 -7.84
C TYR A 181 -12.14 8.08 -7.36
N TYR A 182 -12.37 8.30 -6.06
CA TYR A 182 -12.45 9.65 -5.51
C TYR A 182 -11.10 10.36 -5.49
N LEU A 183 -10.01 9.63 -5.28
CA LEU A 183 -8.67 10.21 -5.42
C LEU A 183 -8.40 10.63 -6.85
N ALA A 184 -8.68 9.79 -7.85
CA ALA A 184 -8.48 10.14 -9.27
C ALA A 184 -9.30 11.38 -9.69
N ILE A 185 -10.54 11.52 -9.21
CA ILE A 185 -11.36 12.71 -9.46
C ILE A 185 -10.83 13.93 -8.71
N GLY A 186 -10.44 13.75 -7.45
CA GLY A 186 -9.89 14.81 -6.61
C GLY A 186 -8.63 15.40 -7.26
N THR A 187 -7.66 14.55 -7.59
CA THR A 187 -6.42 14.98 -8.24
C THR A 187 -6.68 15.66 -9.56
N PHE A 188 -7.61 15.14 -10.38
CA PHE A 188 -7.99 15.78 -11.63
C PHE A 188 -8.62 17.16 -11.42
N ARG A 189 -9.54 17.32 -10.46
CA ARG A 189 -10.20 18.61 -10.17
C ARG A 189 -9.23 19.67 -9.64
N PHE A 190 -8.23 19.26 -8.86
CA PHE A 190 -7.21 20.16 -8.33
C PHE A 190 -6.05 20.38 -9.32
N GLY A 191 -6.10 19.78 -10.52
CA GLY A 191 -5.03 19.86 -11.51
C GLY A 191 -3.70 19.31 -10.97
N LEU A 192 -3.78 18.32 -10.08
CA LEU A 192 -2.65 17.61 -9.50
C LEU A 192 -2.31 16.41 -10.39
N ASP A 193 -1.05 15.99 -10.35
CA ASP A 193 -0.64 14.76 -11.01
C ASP A 193 -1.20 13.54 -10.24
N PRO A 194 -2.13 12.77 -10.83
CA PRO A 194 -2.73 11.61 -10.19
C PRO A 194 -1.71 10.54 -9.83
N ASP A 195 -0.60 10.41 -10.54
CA ASP A 195 0.38 9.36 -10.30
C ASP A 195 1.26 9.70 -9.09
N ASN A 196 1.57 10.98 -8.92
CA ASN A 196 2.40 11.45 -7.80
C ASN A 196 1.62 11.54 -6.49
N GLN A 197 0.32 11.87 -6.55
CA GLN A 197 -0.50 12.08 -5.35
C GLN A 197 -1.38 10.87 -5.00
N SER A 198 -2.03 10.24 -5.98
CA SER A 198 -3.02 9.21 -5.69
C SER A 198 -2.35 7.91 -5.26
N VAL A 199 -1.24 7.51 -5.90
CA VAL A 199 -0.62 6.20 -5.63
C VAL A 199 -0.14 6.06 -4.18
N PRO A 200 0.61 7.03 -3.60
CA PRO A 200 1.01 6.92 -2.19
C PRO A 200 -0.18 6.91 -1.23
N ILE A 201 -1.20 7.75 -1.48
CA ILE A 201 -2.39 7.82 -0.63
C ILE A 201 -3.22 6.54 -0.72
N ILE A 202 -3.40 5.98 -1.92
CA ILE A 202 -4.07 4.70 -2.14
C ILE A 202 -3.31 3.60 -1.38
N THR A 203 -1.98 3.55 -1.51
CA THR A 203 -1.17 2.53 -0.86
C THR A 203 -1.33 2.57 0.66
N SER A 204 -1.14 3.74 1.29
CA SER A 204 -1.30 3.86 2.74
C SER A 204 -2.73 3.63 3.22
N ALA A 205 -3.73 4.03 2.44
CA ALA A 205 -5.13 3.71 2.73
C ALA A 205 -5.39 2.19 2.66
N MET A 206 -4.80 1.50 1.68
CA MET A 206 -4.92 0.05 1.53
C MET A 206 -4.09 -0.73 2.53
N ASP A 207 -2.99 -0.18 3.05
CA ASP A 207 -2.26 -0.76 4.17
C ASP A 207 -3.14 -0.79 5.41
N LEU A 208 -3.78 0.33 5.76
CA LEU A 208 -4.70 0.38 6.89
C LEU A 208 -5.94 -0.48 6.67
N ALA A 209 -6.64 -0.31 5.54
CA ALA A 209 -7.87 -1.03 5.25
C ALA A 209 -7.61 -2.53 5.08
N GLY A 210 -6.54 -2.91 4.37
CA GLY A 210 -6.19 -4.29 4.11
C GLY A 210 -5.74 -5.06 5.35
N VAL A 211 -4.93 -4.43 6.22
CA VAL A 211 -4.61 -5.03 7.53
C VAL A 211 -5.90 -5.22 8.34
N ALA A 212 -6.76 -4.20 8.40
CA ALA A 212 -8.01 -4.27 9.15
C ALA A 212 -8.95 -5.37 8.63
N THR A 213 -9.11 -5.51 7.30
CA THR A 213 -9.99 -6.53 6.72
C THR A 213 -9.45 -7.94 6.93
N VAL A 214 -8.14 -8.16 6.73
CA VAL A 214 -7.51 -9.46 6.99
C VAL A 214 -7.69 -9.87 8.45
N LEU A 215 -7.37 -8.98 9.39
CA LEU A 215 -7.53 -9.26 10.82
C LEU A 215 -8.98 -9.54 11.18
N PHE A 216 -9.92 -8.75 10.67
CA PHE A 216 -11.35 -8.93 10.93
C PHE A 216 -11.87 -10.28 10.42
N VAL A 217 -11.55 -10.63 9.17
CA VAL A 217 -12.03 -11.89 8.55
C VAL A 217 -11.37 -13.10 9.19
N MET A 218 -10.06 -13.07 9.43
CA MET A 218 -9.35 -14.20 10.04
C MET A 218 -9.78 -14.44 11.49
N THR A 219 -10.13 -13.38 12.23
CA THR A 219 -10.74 -13.50 13.56
C THR A 219 -12.15 -14.10 13.48
N SER A 220 -12.96 -13.64 12.52
CA SER A 220 -14.33 -14.14 12.31
C SER A 220 -14.38 -15.61 11.90
N LEU A 221 -13.37 -16.09 11.16
CA LEU A 221 -13.23 -17.50 10.78
C LEU A 221 -12.63 -18.38 11.89
N GLY A 222 -12.28 -17.81 13.05
CA GLY A 222 -11.66 -18.53 14.16
C GLY A 222 -10.21 -18.96 13.90
N VAL A 223 -9.55 -18.39 12.87
CA VAL A 223 -8.13 -18.62 12.59
C VAL A 223 -7.27 -17.86 13.59
N LEU A 224 -7.64 -16.61 13.88
CA LEU A 224 -7.05 -15.85 14.98
C LEU A 224 -7.88 -16.10 16.26
N PRO A 225 -7.24 -16.44 17.39
CA PRO A 225 -7.96 -16.58 18.65
C PRO A 225 -8.57 -15.23 19.07
N ASN A 226 -9.82 -15.27 19.52
CA ASN A 226 -10.49 -14.12 20.11
C ASN A 226 -9.82 -13.80 21.44
N GLY A 227 -8.88 -12.84 21.45
CA GLY A 227 -8.38 -12.21 22.66
C GLY A 227 -9.44 -11.35 23.32
#